data_AF-A0A848TPE1-F1
#
_entry.id   AF-A0A848TPE1-F1
#
_cell.length_a   1.000
_cell.length_b   1.000
_cell.length_c   1.000
_cell.angle_alpha   90.00
_cell.angle_beta   90.00
_cell.angle_gamma   90.00
#
_symmetry.space_group_name_H-M   'P 1'
#
loop_
_entity.id
_entity.type
_entity.pdbx_description
1 polymer ?
#
loop_
_entity_poly.entity_id
_entity_poly.type
_entity_poly.pdbx_seq_one_letter_code
_entity_poly.pdbx_strand_id
1 'polypeptide(L)'
;GMGATALSTAGDPSAALQTLVPEIGTTAAAETAVGSGTIAMDERSKAKMQGYEGDPCGDCGNYTLVRNGTCMKCNTCGATSGCS
;
A
#
# COMPACT_ATOMS: atom_id res chain seq x y z
N GLY A 1 -46.73 -31.78 7.05
CA GLY A 1 -45.47 -32.53 7.00
C GLY A 1 -44.97 -32.58 5.58
N MET A 2 -43.65 -32.42 5.38
CA MET A 2 -42.84 -32.65 4.16
C MET A 2 -43.19 -31.78 2.93
N GLY A 3 -42.27 -31.27 2.11
CA GLY A 3 -40.82 -31.45 2.06
C GLY A 3 -40.18 -30.66 0.90
N ALA A 4 -38.95 -30.21 1.17
CA ALA A 4 -37.82 -29.89 0.29
C ALA A 4 -38.05 -29.65 -1.23
N THR A 5 -37.79 -28.42 -1.68
CA THR A 5 -37.12 -28.19 -2.96
C THR A 5 -35.62 -28.00 -2.69
N ALA A 6 -34.86 -29.00 -3.12
CA ALA A 6 -33.40 -29.04 -3.05
C ALA A 6 -32.79 -27.93 -3.92
N LEU A 7 -32.07 -26.99 -3.29
CA LEU A 7 -31.08 -26.16 -3.98
C LEU A 7 -29.81 -27.01 -4.18
N SER A 8 -29.91 -27.92 -5.14
CA SER A 8 -28.79 -28.73 -5.62
C SER A 8 -27.84 -27.84 -6.43
N THR A 9 -26.82 -27.28 -5.77
CA THR A 9 -25.44 -27.10 -6.29
C THR A 9 -24.63 -26.21 -5.36
N ALA A 10 -24.61 -26.52 -4.06
CA ALA A 10 -23.51 -26.08 -3.21
C ALA A 10 -22.25 -26.88 -3.62
N GLY A 11 -21.71 -26.56 -4.80
CA GLY A 11 -20.38 -26.96 -5.21
C GLY A 11 -19.40 -26.32 -4.25
N ASP A 12 -18.52 -27.14 -3.70
CA ASP A 12 -17.64 -26.79 -2.60
C ASP A 12 -16.90 -25.46 -2.89
N PRO A 13 -17.00 -24.43 -2.03
CA PRO A 13 -16.26 -23.18 -2.21
C PRO A 13 -14.73 -23.37 -2.27
N SER A 14 -14.22 -24.56 -1.88
CA SER A 14 -12.83 -24.93 -2.05
C SER A 14 -12.44 -25.16 -3.51
N ALA A 15 -13.30 -25.80 -4.32
CA ALA A 15 -13.04 -26.08 -5.74
C ALA A 15 -13.00 -24.78 -6.58
N ALA A 16 -13.86 -23.81 -6.23
CA ALA A 16 -13.85 -22.48 -6.85
C ALA A 16 -12.58 -21.69 -6.50
N LEU A 17 -12.07 -21.80 -5.27
CA LEU A 17 -10.79 -21.19 -4.87
C LEU A 17 -9.60 -21.85 -5.61
N GLN A 18 -9.66 -23.16 -5.84
CA GLN A 18 -8.61 -23.92 -6.54
C GLN A 18 -8.51 -23.58 -8.03
N THR A 19 -9.56 -23.02 -8.65
CA THR A 19 -9.53 -22.61 -10.07
C THR A 19 -9.00 -21.19 -10.29
N LEU A 20 -8.89 -20.38 -9.22
CA LEU A 20 -8.37 -19.00 -9.27
C LEU A 20 -6.88 -18.88 -8.92
N VAL A 21 -6.23 -19.98 -8.51
CA VAL A 21 -4.78 -20.01 -8.30
C VAL A 21 -4.09 -20.46 -9.59
N PRO A 22 -3.38 -19.57 -10.32
CA PRO A 22 -2.48 -20.04 -11.36
C PRO A 22 -1.42 -20.93 -10.70
N GLU A 23 -1.27 -22.15 -11.20
CA GLU A 23 -0.21 -23.06 -10.76
C GLU A 23 1.15 -22.42 -11.03
N ILE A 24 1.73 -21.79 -10.00
CA ILE A 24 3.10 -21.30 -10.03
C ILE A 24 4.05 -22.50 -10.00
N GLY A 25 4.27 -23.09 -11.17
CA GLY A 25 5.36 -24.00 -11.42
C GLY A 25 6.69 -23.28 -11.12
N THR A 26 7.39 -23.78 -10.11
CA THR A 26 8.77 -23.49 -9.74
C THR A 26 9.66 -23.16 -10.94
N THR A 27 10.00 -21.88 -11.14
CA THR A 27 11.38 -21.42 -11.38
C THR A 27 11.47 -19.91 -11.09
N ALA A 28 12.43 -19.59 -10.25
CA ALA A 28 12.70 -18.28 -9.65
C ALA A 28 13.33 -17.28 -10.64
N ALA A 29 13.38 -16.02 -10.16
CA ALA A 29 14.14 -14.87 -10.67
C ALA A 29 13.41 -13.92 -11.66
N ALA A 30 12.40 -13.23 -11.14
CA ALA A 30 12.24 -11.79 -11.38
C ALA A 30 11.76 -11.16 -10.07
N GLU A 31 12.72 -10.76 -9.26
CA GLU A 31 12.53 -10.07 -7.99
C GLU A 31 12.00 -8.65 -8.25
N THR A 32 10.72 -8.51 -8.59
CA THR A 32 10.03 -7.25 -8.30
C THR A 32 9.67 -7.33 -6.83
N ALA A 33 10.56 -6.80 -5.99
CA ALA A 33 10.42 -6.74 -4.54
C ALA A 33 9.03 -6.24 -4.14
N VAL A 34 8.14 -7.18 -3.85
CA VAL A 34 6.95 -6.95 -3.02
C VAL A 34 7.48 -6.79 -1.60
N GLY A 35 7.88 -5.55 -1.29
CA GLY A 35 8.24 -5.15 0.07
C GLY A 35 7.03 -5.26 0.97
N SER A 36 6.97 -6.34 1.73
CA SER A 36 6.05 -6.53 2.85
C SER A 36 6.23 -5.41 3.88
N GLY A 37 5.16 -4.67 4.16
CA GLY A 37 5.12 -3.72 5.27
C GLY A 37 3.81 -2.92 5.31
N THR A 38 2.74 -3.55 5.79
CA THR A 38 1.55 -2.93 6.40
C THR A 38 1.03 -1.65 5.75
N ILE A 39 -0.06 -1.75 4.96
CA ILE A 39 -0.99 -0.65 4.62
C ILE A 39 -0.36 0.74 4.84
N ALA A 40 0.48 1.19 3.89
CA ALA A 40 0.61 2.61 3.68
C ALA A 40 -0.79 3.06 3.23
N MET A 41 -1.68 3.35 4.18
CA MET A 41 -2.67 4.41 3.98
C MET A 41 -1.78 5.63 3.74
N ASP A 42 -1.38 5.76 2.47
CA ASP A 42 -0.28 6.57 1.95
C ASP A 42 0.24 7.51 3.04
N GLU A 43 1.39 7.23 3.68
CA GLU A 43 1.97 8.20 4.63
C GLU A 43 2.08 9.58 3.97
N ARG A 44 2.22 9.56 2.65
CA ARG A 44 1.96 10.65 1.70
C ARG A 44 0.60 11.35 1.86
N SER A 45 -0.50 10.61 1.81
CA SER A 45 -1.88 11.09 2.03
C SER A 45 -2.09 11.55 3.47
N LYS A 46 -1.54 10.87 4.47
CA LYS A 46 -1.55 11.33 5.86
C LYS A 46 -0.82 12.65 6.02
N ALA A 47 0.34 12.81 5.39
CA ALA A 47 1.09 14.05 5.36
C ALA A 47 0.29 15.17 4.67
N LYS A 48 -0.30 14.89 3.49
CA LYS A 48 -1.17 15.84 2.78
C LYS A 48 -2.39 16.27 3.60
N MET A 49 -3.05 15.34 4.30
CA MET A 49 -4.17 15.65 5.19
C MET A 49 -3.78 16.57 6.35
N GLN A 50 -2.52 16.49 6.79
CA GLN A 50 -1.97 17.34 7.85
C GLN A 50 -1.41 18.67 7.32
N GLY A 51 -1.49 18.95 6.01
CA GLY A 51 -0.98 20.18 5.40
C GLY A 51 0.50 20.16 5.03
N TYR A 52 1.11 18.97 5.00
CA TYR A 52 2.46 18.76 4.45
C TYR A 52 2.40 18.47 2.94
N GLU A 53 3.49 18.67 2.21
CA GLU A 53 3.50 18.44 0.75
C GLU A 53 3.23 16.97 0.38
N GLY A 54 3.53 16.02 1.27
CA GLY A 54 3.51 14.59 0.97
C GLY A 54 4.58 14.21 -0.03
N ASP A 55 5.74 14.84 0.04
CA ASP A 55 6.93 14.47 -0.73
C ASP A 55 7.97 13.85 0.22
N PRO A 56 8.62 12.74 -0.15
CA PRO A 56 9.61 12.11 0.70
C PRO A 56 10.82 13.05 0.85
N CYS A 57 11.20 13.32 2.09
CA CYS A 57 12.43 14.03 2.40
C CYS A 57 13.63 13.26 1.83
N GLY A 58 14.48 13.92 1.04
CA GLY A 58 15.65 13.31 0.41
C GLY A 58 16.71 12.81 1.40
N ASP A 59 16.73 13.32 2.63
CA ASP A 59 17.69 12.91 3.67
C ASP A 59 17.20 11.74 4.52
N CYS A 60 15.95 11.79 4.97
CA CYS A 60 15.42 10.87 5.97
C CYS A 60 14.18 10.07 5.54
N GLY A 61 13.70 10.25 4.31
CA GLY A 61 12.61 9.47 3.71
C GLY A 61 11.21 9.76 4.28
N ASN A 62 11.06 10.71 5.19
CA ASN A 62 9.75 11.04 5.77
C ASN A 62 8.97 12.07 4.93
N TYR A 63 7.64 12.01 4.95
CA TYR A 63 6.73 12.83 4.13
C TYR A 63 6.29 14.14 4.81
N THR A 64 6.87 14.48 5.96
CA THR A 64 6.54 15.65 6.79
C THR A 64 7.27 16.92 6.33
N LEU A 65 7.33 17.14 5.02
CA LEU A 65 7.90 18.36 4.43
C LEU A 65 6.89 19.52 4.48
N VAL A 66 7.27 20.65 5.08
CA VAL A 66 6.48 21.88 5.22
C VAL A 66 7.12 23.00 4.42
N ARG A 67 6.32 23.77 3.70
CA ARG A 67 6.75 25.03 3.11
C ARG A 67 6.92 26.13 4.15
N ASN A 68 8.14 26.62 4.34
CA ASN A 68 8.49 27.75 5.21
C ASN A 68 9.06 28.89 4.35
N GLY A 69 8.18 29.59 3.64
CA GLY A 69 8.57 30.59 2.64
C GLY A 69 8.97 29.94 1.31
N THR A 70 10.16 30.27 0.80
CA THR A 70 10.76 29.60 -0.37
C THR A 70 11.36 28.24 0.00
N CYS A 71 11.74 28.06 1.27
CA CYS A 71 12.33 26.84 1.77
C CYS A 71 11.28 25.75 2.07
N MET A 72 11.65 24.50 1.81
CA MET A 72 10.93 23.30 2.20
C MET A 72 11.65 22.69 3.39
N LYS A 73 10.97 22.47 4.51
CA LYS A 73 11.55 21.97 5.76
C LYS A 73 10.97 20.61 6.13
N CYS A 74 11.84 19.63 6.39
CA CYS A 74 11.44 18.39 7.02
C CYS A 74 11.29 18.58 8.53
N ASN A 75 10.09 18.33 9.07
CA ASN A 75 9.87 18.41 10.52
C ASN A 75 10.46 17.22 11.28
N THR A 76 10.88 16.15 10.60
CA THR A 76 11.45 14.96 11.24
C THR A 76 12.95 15.05 11.41
N CYS A 77 13.69 15.40 10.35
CA CYS A 77 15.15 15.49 10.40
C CYS A 77 15.68 16.93 10.38
N GLY A 78 14.81 17.95 10.23
CA GLY A 78 15.20 19.35 10.23
C GLY A 78 15.84 19.84 8.92
N ALA A 79 16.03 18.95 7.94
CA ALA A 79 16.58 19.28 6.63
C ALA A 79 15.73 20.37 5.94
N THR A 80 16.40 21.32 5.28
CA THR A 80 15.76 22.38 4.50
C THR A 80 16.29 22.39 3.09
N SER A 81 15.40 22.39 2.09
CA SER A 81 15.74 22.51 0.67
C SER A 81 15.08 23.76 0.06
N GLY A 82 15.60 24.28 -1.05
CA GLY A 82 14.95 25.38 -1.79
C GLY A 82 15.13 26.80 -1.22
N CYS A 83 16.11 27.03 -0.35
CA CYS A 83 16.43 28.37 0.12
C CYS A 83 17.32 29.11 -0.89
N SER A 84 16.71 29.97 -1.71
CA SER A 84 17.36 30.96 -2.58
C SER A 84 17.52 32.31 -1.88
#